data_AF-A0A142X140-F1
#
_entry.id   AF-A0A142X140-F1
#
_cell.length_a   1.000
_cell.length_b   1.000
_cell.length_c   1.000
_cell.angle_alpha   90.00
_cell.angle_beta   90.00
_cell.angle_gamma   90.00
#
_symmetry.space_group_name_H-M   'P 1'
#
loop_
_entity.id
_entity.type
_entity.pdbx_description
1 polymer ?
#
loop_
_entity_poly.entity_id
_entity_poly.type
_entity_poly.pdbx_seq_one_letter_code
_entity_poly.pdbx_strand_id
1 'polypeptide(L)'
;MNESKLSPQSVSIVVQGPVVGTPDLPVQERVTQRVLASIRRCFPGAEIVLSTWEGTNLDGLEYDIAQLNSDPGGFSVEGPDGSQFPNNMNRMLFSTRRGLEAATRPYAIKCRTDCEFANDRILNGYGRFDFGGETYRFVKNRIVGCTHYSRDPRIPYPGLGHLAHHPSDIIQLGWTDDLRALWSAPLALTPESRWQELEAPDTKRTYRWFRYLPEQYVWLHFLRQHTTVECDHISHMHPGIVEETDRYIAGNFVLQTPHQLGVVPLKPGLLKRFLPETCYTYRQWLQTYGRISRRGSFSMLVPDLPKYRNWMRLLAWEGRNRFRSLRGRIERRLGIARG
;
A
#
# COMPACT_ATOMS: atom_id res chain seq x y z
N MET A 1 8.15 -23.00 -18.40
CA MET A 1 9.15 -21.97 -18.75
C MET A 1 9.92 -21.64 -17.48
N ASN A 2 11.26 -21.65 -17.54
CA ASN A 2 12.11 -21.27 -16.40
C ASN A 2 11.80 -19.81 -16.04
N GLU A 3 11.09 -19.57 -14.94
CA GLU A 3 10.97 -18.23 -14.36
C GLU A 3 12.37 -17.83 -13.86
N SER A 4 13.08 -17.02 -14.64
CA SER A 4 14.27 -16.34 -14.12
C SER A 4 13.80 -15.44 -12.97
N LYS A 5 14.14 -15.81 -11.74
CA LYS A 5 13.89 -15.00 -10.54
C LYS A 5 14.39 -13.58 -10.83
N LEU A 6 13.55 -12.57 -10.57
CA LEU A 6 13.95 -11.17 -10.67
C LEU A 6 15.22 -10.94 -9.82
N SER A 7 16.23 -10.32 -10.43
CA SER A 7 17.45 -9.96 -9.72
C SER A 7 17.32 -8.54 -9.12
N PRO A 8 17.91 -8.28 -7.95
CA PRO A 8 17.92 -6.92 -7.37
C PRO A 8 18.44 -5.84 -8.32
N GLN A 9 19.45 -6.15 -9.15
CA GLN A 9 20.07 -5.19 -10.07
C GLN A 9 19.14 -4.74 -11.22
N SER A 10 18.05 -5.48 -11.44
CA SER A 10 17.04 -5.14 -12.44
C SER A 10 15.91 -4.25 -11.90
N VAL A 11 16.01 -3.79 -10.65
CA VAL A 11 14.94 -3.11 -9.92
C VAL A 11 15.36 -1.71 -9.47
N SER A 12 14.49 -0.73 -9.70
CA SER A 12 14.51 0.59 -9.07
C SER A 12 13.55 0.59 -7.88
N ILE A 13 14.03 0.90 -6.68
CA ILE A 13 13.23 0.97 -5.47
C ILE A 13 12.94 2.45 -5.20
N VAL A 14 11.72 2.85 -5.53
CA VAL A 14 11.19 4.20 -5.37
C VAL A 14 10.61 4.33 -3.96
N VAL A 15 11.34 5.03 -3.10
CA VAL A 15 10.93 5.34 -1.73
C VAL A 15 10.26 6.70 -1.72
N GLN A 16 8.96 6.71 -1.46
CA GLN A 16 8.10 7.87 -1.62
C GLN A 16 7.60 8.41 -0.28
N GLY A 17 7.62 9.74 -0.12
CA GLY A 17 7.02 10.46 0.99
C GLY A 17 7.99 11.39 1.71
N PRO A 18 7.55 12.05 2.79
CA PRO A 18 8.45 12.89 3.59
C PRO A 18 9.54 12.04 4.25
N VAL A 19 10.74 12.62 4.38
CA VAL A 19 11.79 12.05 5.25
C VAL A 19 11.34 12.17 6.70
N VAL A 20 11.38 11.05 7.41
CA VAL A 20 10.99 10.95 8.80
C VAL A 20 12.22 10.58 9.64
N GLY A 21 12.53 11.48 10.57
CA GLY A 21 13.66 11.41 11.48
C GLY A 21 14.90 12.10 10.93
N THR A 22 15.67 12.72 11.82
CA THR A 22 16.87 13.52 11.52
C THR A 22 18.13 12.89 12.13
N PRO A 23 19.34 13.26 11.66
CA PRO A 23 20.59 12.66 12.14
C PRO A 23 20.88 12.85 13.64
N ASP A 24 20.26 13.83 14.29
CA ASP A 24 20.37 14.10 15.72
C ASP A 24 19.47 13.18 16.58
N LEU A 25 18.44 12.56 16.00
CA LEU A 25 17.54 11.66 16.74
C LEU A 25 18.19 10.29 17.00
N PRO A 26 17.69 9.49 17.95
CA PRO A 26 18.07 8.09 18.10
C PRO A 26 17.80 7.27 16.83
N VAL A 27 18.64 6.29 16.50
CA VAL A 27 18.51 5.46 15.28
C VAL A 27 17.11 4.86 15.11
N GLN A 28 16.43 4.51 16.22
CA GLN A 28 15.09 3.92 16.19
C GLN A 28 14.04 4.88 15.62
N GLU A 29 14.26 6.19 15.74
CA GLU A 29 13.40 7.28 15.30
C GLU A 29 13.78 7.81 13.89
N ARG A 30 14.94 7.39 13.36
CA ARG A 30 15.40 7.68 11.99
C ARG A 30 14.74 6.75 10.97
N VAL A 31 13.41 6.84 10.87
CA VAL A 31 12.57 5.92 10.09
C VAL A 31 13.04 5.80 8.64
N THR A 32 13.24 6.91 7.93
CA THR A 32 13.61 6.87 6.51
C THR A 32 15.03 6.34 6.30
N GLN A 33 15.99 6.70 7.17
CA GLN A 33 17.33 6.14 7.13
C GLN A 33 17.31 4.62 7.27
N ARG A 34 16.50 4.09 8.19
CA ARG A 34 16.33 2.64 8.39
C ARG A 34 15.74 1.96 7.15
N VAL A 35 14.75 2.57 6.51
CA VAL A 35 14.19 2.05 5.26
C VAL A 35 15.27 1.95 4.18
N LEU A 36 16.01 3.03 3.93
CA LEU A 36 17.06 3.06 2.90
C LEU A 36 18.18 2.05 3.19
N ALA A 37 18.66 1.99 4.43
CA ALA A 37 19.67 1.00 4.85
C ALA A 37 19.16 -0.44 4.70
N SER A 38 17.86 -0.68 4.98
CA SER A 38 17.25 -2.00 4.79
C SER A 38 17.21 -2.40 3.31
N ILE A 39 16.98 -1.44 2.41
CA ILE A 39 16.97 -1.68 0.97
C ILE A 39 18.36 -2.08 0.50
N ARG A 40 19.41 -1.33 0.87
CA ARG A 40 20.81 -1.67 0.51
C ARG A 40 21.20 -3.07 0.96
N ARG A 41 20.80 -3.46 2.16
CA ARG A 41 21.04 -4.79 2.71
C ARG A 41 20.27 -5.89 1.97
N CYS A 42 18.98 -5.67 1.68
CA CYS A 42 18.10 -6.71 1.15
C CYS A 42 18.14 -6.82 -0.38
N PHE A 43 18.51 -5.75 -1.09
CA PHE A 43 18.52 -5.68 -2.55
C PHE A 43 19.88 -5.17 -3.05
N PRO A 44 20.96 -5.97 -2.89
CA PRO A 44 22.30 -5.55 -3.26
C PRO A 44 22.37 -5.20 -4.75
N GLY A 45 22.71 -3.94 -5.07
CA GLY A 45 22.82 -3.43 -6.43
C GLY A 45 21.51 -2.96 -7.07
N ALA A 46 20.38 -2.94 -6.34
CA ALA A 46 19.19 -2.22 -6.79
C ALA A 46 19.43 -0.70 -6.78
N GLU A 47 18.82 0.00 -7.73
CA GLU A 47 18.78 1.47 -7.73
C GLU A 47 17.80 1.93 -6.65
N ILE A 48 18.18 2.93 -5.85
CA ILE A 48 17.32 3.56 -4.85
C ILE A 48 17.01 4.97 -5.31
N VAL A 49 15.72 5.22 -5.55
CA VAL A 49 15.19 6.55 -5.85
C VAL A 49 14.45 7.06 -4.62
N LEU A 50 14.98 8.08 -3.96
CA LEU A 50 14.30 8.78 -2.88
C LEU A 50 13.50 9.95 -3.45
N SER A 51 12.16 9.81 -3.48
CA SER A 51 11.26 10.86 -3.95
C SER A 51 10.59 11.57 -2.77
N THR A 52 11.07 12.78 -2.48
CA THR A 52 10.72 13.59 -1.29
C THR A 52 10.57 15.06 -1.67
N TRP A 53 10.48 15.96 -0.69
CA TRP A 53 10.21 17.39 -0.89
C TRP A 53 11.48 18.24 -0.96
N GLU A 54 11.45 19.30 -1.77
CA GLU A 54 12.46 20.35 -1.75
C GLU A 54 12.68 20.90 -0.33
N GLY A 55 13.93 21.23 0.00
CA GLY A 55 14.31 21.73 1.33
C GLY A 55 14.36 20.66 2.45
N THR A 56 14.07 19.40 2.14
CA THR A 56 14.23 18.30 3.11
C THR A 56 15.71 18.04 3.40
N ASN A 57 16.08 17.88 4.68
CA ASN A 57 17.43 17.46 5.06
C ASN A 57 17.65 15.98 4.67
N LEU A 58 18.68 15.72 3.85
CA LEU A 58 19.05 14.38 3.36
C LEU A 58 20.36 13.85 3.97
N ASP A 59 20.94 14.53 4.95
CA ASP A 59 22.22 14.15 5.56
C ASP A 59 22.16 12.73 6.14
N GLY A 60 23.16 11.92 5.80
CA GLY A 60 23.28 10.54 6.28
C GLY A 60 22.27 9.55 5.69
N LEU A 61 21.52 9.92 4.64
CA LEU A 61 20.67 9.02 3.87
C LEU A 61 21.42 8.43 2.68
N GLU A 62 21.26 7.12 2.45
CA GLU A 62 21.86 6.43 1.31
C GLU A 62 20.84 6.21 0.18
N TYR A 63 21.10 6.77 -1.00
CA TYR A 63 20.26 6.66 -2.20
C TYR A 63 21.14 6.81 -3.45
N ASP A 64 20.62 6.45 -4.62
CA ASP A 64 21.29 6.68 -5.92
C ASP A 64 20.75 7.94 -6.60
N ILE A 65 19.44 8.18 -6.49
CA ILE A 65 18.75 9.34 -7.06
C ILE A 65 17.91 10.01 -5.98
N ALA A 66 18.06 11.33 -5.82
CA ALA A 66 17.15 12.17 -5.04
C ALA A 66 16.22 12.94 -5.98
N GLN A 67 14.93 12.61 -5.96
CA GLN A 67 13.89 13.35 -6.65
C GLN A 67 13.25 14.34 -5.66
N LEU A 68 13.74 15.58 -5.66
CA LEU A 68 13.21 16.68 -4.86
C LEU A 68 12.02 17.31 -5.58
N ASN A 69 10.86 17.29 -4.94
CA ASN A 69 9.60 17.73 -5.51
C ASN A 69 9.14 19.01 -4.82
N SER A 70 8.66 19.99 -5.60
CA SER A 70 7.83 21.05 -5.04
C SER A 70 6.52 20.44 -4.52
N ASP A 71 6.11 20.82 -3.31
CA ASP A 71 4.90 20.27 -2.66
C ASP A 71 3.65 20.71 -3.43
N PRO A 72 2.84 19.79 -4.01
CA PRO A 72 1.61 20.14 -4.71
C PRO A 72 0.49 20.58 -3.75
N GLY A 73 0.75 20.56 -2.43
CA GLY A 73 -0.22 20.84 -1.39
C GLY A 73 -1.10 19.65 -1.06
N GLY A 74 -1.89 19.83 -0.01
CA GLY A 74 -2.97 18.92 0.38
C GLY A 74 -4.26 19.70 0.60
N PHE A 75 -5.38 18.98 0.68
CA PHE A 75 -6.66 19.59 1.01
C PHE A 75 -6.95 19.40 2.49
N SER A 76 -7.45 20.43 3.16
CA SER A 76 -8.00 20.27 4.51
C SER A 76 -9.41 19.71 4.41
N VAL A 77 -9.68 18.68 5.21
CA VAL A 77 -10.96 18.01 5.26
C VAL A 77 -11.47 18.06 6.67
N GLU A 78 -12.64 18.64 6.86
CA GLU A 78 -13.25 18.74 8.16
C GLU A 78 -13.73 17.36 8.65
N GLY A 79 -13.84 17.18 9.95
CA GLY A 79 -14.30 15.98 10.61
C GLY A 79 -15.75 16.15 11.05
N PRO A 80 -16.44 15.07 11.46
CA PRO A 80 -17.78 15.17 12.03
C PRO A 80 -17.86 16.04 13.29
N ASP A 81 -16.72 16.26 13.96
CA ASP A 81 -16.51 17.08 15.16
C ASP A 81 -15.87 18.46 14.85
N GLY A 82 -15.77 18.84 13.57
CA GLY A 82 -15.12 20.08 13.13
C GLY A 82 -13.58 20.02 13.07
N SER A 83 -12.97 18.88 13.40
CA SER A 83 -11.50 18.73 13.32
C SER A 83 -11.00 18.72 11.88
N GLN A 84 -9.87 19.34 11.58
CA GLN A 84 -9.33 19.38 10.22
C GLN A 84 -8.28 18.28 10.02
N PHE A 85 -8.47 17.46 8.99
CA PHE A 85 -7.57 16.38 8.58
C PHE A 85 -6.93 16.70 7.23
N PRO A 86 -5.61 16.52 7.08
CA PRO A 86 -4.95 16.71 5.80
C PRO A 86 -5.23 15.52 4.86
N ASN A 87 -5.82 15.81 3.71
CA ASN A 87 -5.84 14.90 2.56
C ASN A 87 -4.52 15.03 1.80
N ASN A 88 -3.71 13.98 1.84
CA ASN A 88 -2.40 13.92 1.20
C ASN A 88 -2.43 13.20 -0.17
N MET A 89 -3.59 13.06 -0.80
CA MET A 89 -3.72 12.38 -2.10
C MET A 89 -2.79 12.97 -3.17
N ASN A 90 -2.79 14.29 -3.36
CA ASN A 90 -1.93 14.94 -4.36
C ASN A 90 -0.45 14.77 -4.02
N ARG A 91 -0.08 14.84 -2.74
CA ARG A 91 1.28 14.54 -2.29
C ARG A 91 1.69 13.11 -2.60
N MET A 92 0.83 12.14 -2.31
CA MET A 92 1.05 10.72 -2.58
C MET A 92 1.23 10.45 -4.08
N LEU A 93 0.30 10.96 -4.89
CA LEU A 93 0.32 10.82 -6.35
C LEU A 93 1.58 11.46 -6.96
N PHE A 94 1.82 12.72 -6.64
CA PHE A 94 2.90 13.49 -7.25
C PHE A 94 4.27 12.90 -6.93
N SER A 95 4.55 12.66 -5.65
CA SER A 95 5.84 12.09 -5.24
C SER A 95 6.03 10.67 -5.76
N THR A 96 4.97 9.85 -5.86
CA THR A 96 5.07 8.52 -6.48
C THR A 96 5.39 8.62 -7.96
N ARG A 97 4.63 9.42 -8.71
CA ARG A 97 4.79 9.60 -10.16
C ARG A 97 6.19 10.11 -10.51
N ARG A 98 6.66 11.18 -9.85
CA ARG A 98 8.00 11.74 -10.08
C ARG A 98 9.11 10.75 -9.74
N GLY A 99 8.93 9.96 -8.68
CA GLY A 99 9.88 8.90 -8.34
C GLY A 99 9.94 7.78 -9.38
N LEU A 100 8.80 7.35 -9.91
CA LEU A 100 8.72 6.34 -10.98
C LEU A 100 9.24 6.88 -12.32
N GLU A 101 9.09 8.17 -12.61
CA GLU A 101 9.71 8.83 -13.76
C GLU A 101 11.24 8.81 -13.68
N ALA A 102 11.80 9.00 -12.48
CA ALA A 102 13.24 8.95 -12.24
C ALA A 102 13.84 7.53 -12.20
N ALA A 103 13.02 6.49 -12.05
CA ALA A 103 13.47 5.09 -12.05
C ALA A 103 14.00 4.66 -13.42
N THR A 104 15.22 4.11 -13.48
CA THR A 104 15.88 3.75 -14.74
C THR A 104 15.82 2.27 -15.09
N ARG A 105 15.45 1.41 -14.13
CA ARG A 105 15.45 -0.04 -14.29
C ARG A 105 14.13 -0.56 -14.90
N PRO A 106 14.13 -1.73 -15.55
CA PRO A 106 12.93 -2.29 -16.18
C PRO A 106 11.80 -2.64 -15.19
N TYR A 107 12.16 -2.94 -13.94
CA TYR A 107 11.20 -3.19 -12.87
C TYR A 107 11.34 -2.13 -11.79
N ALA A 108 10.23 -1.82 -11.13
CA ALA A 108 10.24 -0.90 -10.01
C ALA A 108 9.49 -1.47 -8.80
N ILE A 109 10.00 -1.17 -7.61
CA ILE A 109 9.27 -1.31 -6.35
C ILE A 109 8.94 0.10 -5.88
N LYS A 110 7.66 0.46 -5.86
CA LYS A 110 7.18 1.65 -5.13
C LYS A 110 6.94 1.26 -3.69
N CYS A 111 7.49 2.00 -2.73
CA CYS A 111 7.14 1.85 -1.32
C CYS A 111 7.13 3.20 -0.59
N ARG A 112 6.50 3.25 0.57
CA ARG A 112 6.49 4.45 1.43
C ARG A 112 7.81 4.61 2.21
N THR A 113 8.14 5.83 2.61
CA THR A 113 9.30 6.16 3.49
C THR A 113 9.24 5.53 4.88
N ASP A 114 8.12 4.88 5.25
CA ASP A 114 7.91 4.16 6.50
C ASP A 114 7.78 2.63 6.31
N CYS A 115 8.21 2.07 5.17
CA CYS A 115 8.16 0.64 4.85
C CYS A 115 9.56 -0.01 4.87
N GLU A 116 9.93 -0.68 5.95
CA GLU A 116 11.25 -1.34 6.07
C GLU A 116 11.26 -2.72 5.41
N PHE A 117 12.35 -3.08 4.74
CA PHE A 117 12.55 -4.41 4.16
C PHE A 117 13.29 -5.35 5.12
N ALA A 118 12.67 -6.48 5.42
CA ALA A 118 13.28 -7.58 6.17
C ALA A 118 14.04 -8.55 5.24
N ASN A 119 13.66 -8.65 3.96
CA ASN A 119 14.30 -9.49 2.94
C ASN A 119 13.77 -9.16 1.52
N ASP A 120 14.26 -9.87 0.50
CA ASP A 120 13.95 -9.72 -0.92
C ASP A 120 12.73 -10.53 -1.40
N ARG A 121 11.93 -11.12 -0.50
CA ARG A 121 10.91 -12.12 -0.89
C ARG A 121 9.84 -11.58 -1.85
N ILE A 122 9.59 -10.27 -1.86
CA ILE A 122 8.71 -9.63 -2.85
C ILE A 122 9.10 -9.97 -4.30
N LEU A 123 10.39 -10.13 -4.60
CA LEU A 123 10.88 -10.51 -5.94
C LEU A 123 10.35 -11.89 -6.38
N ASN A 124 10.13 -12.79 -5.42
CA ASN A 124 9.58 -14.12 -5.70
C ASN A 124 8.09 -14.07 -6.02
N GLY A 125 7.38 -12.96 -5.78
CA GLY A 125 5.95 -12.85 -6.08
C GLY A 125 5.66 -12.63 -7.57
N TYR A 126 6.61 -12.05 -8.29
CA TYR A 126 6.43 -11.63 -9.68
C TYR A 126 6.46 -12.81 -10.64
N GLY A 127 5.60 -12.80 -11.68
CA GLY A 127 5.52 -13.85 -12.69
C GLY A 127 4.75 -15.12 -12.28
N ARG A 128 4.67 -15.43 -10.97
CA ARG A 128 4.09 -16.68 -10.45
C ARG A 128 2.63 -16.98 -10.81
N PHE A 129 1.89 -15.94 -11.18
CA PHE A 129 0.44 -16.02 -11.41
C PHE A 129 0.06 -15.40 -12.75
N ASP A 130 0.93 -15.45 -13.76
CA ASP A 130 0.69 -14.83 -15.08
C ASP A 130 0.28 -15.83 -16.16
N PHE A 131 -0.53 -16.83 -15.81
CA PHE A 131 -1.13 -17.71 -16.83
C PHE A 131 -2.11 -16.88 -17.69
N GLY A 132 -1.94 -16.93 -19.01
CA GLY A 132 -2.62 -16.04 -19.96
C GLY A 132 -4.13 -16.27 -20.13
N GLY A 133 -4.78 -15.40 -20.91
CA GLY A 133 -6.17 -15.56 -21.36
C GLY A 133 -7.23 -14.83 -20.53
N GLU A 134 -6.84 -13.86 -19.69
CA GLU A 134 -7.74 -13.21 -18.74
C GLU A 134 -8.24 -11.86 -19.27
N THR A 135 -9.56 -11.69 -19.33
CA THR A 135 -10.25 -10.49 -19.86
C THR A 135 -10.06 -9.23 -19.00
N TYR A 136 -9.50 -9.34 -17.81
CA TYR A 136 -9.44 -8.29 -16.79
C TYR A 136 -8.01 -7.85 -16.41
N ARG A 137 -7.00 -8.25 -17.19
CA ARG A 137 -5.60 -7.86 -16.99
C ARG A 137 -5.21 -6.74 -17.95
N PHE A 138 -4.74 -5.63 -17.41
CA PHE A 138 -4.34 -4.40 -18.13
C PHE A 138 -2.86 -4.05 -17.94
N VAL A 139 -2.12 -4.89 -17.23
CA VAL A 139 -0.66 -4.79 -17.01
C VAL A 139 0.06 -5.93 -17.71
N LYS A 140 1.36 -5.77 -18.03
CA LYS A 140 2.16 -6.81 -18.70
C LYS A 140 2.23 -8.08 -17.87
N ASN A 141 2.44 -7.89 -16.57
CA ASN A 141 2.44 -8.92 -15.54
C ASN A 141 1.76 -8.34 -14.30
N ARG A 142 1.09 -9.20 -13.52
CA ARG A 142 0.43 -8.74 -12.29
C ARG A 142 1.41 -8.03 -11.35
N ILE A 143 0.97 -6.88 -10.85
CA ILE A 143 1.68 -6.10 -9.85
C ILE A 143 1.64 -6.87 -8.52
N VAL A 144 2.78 -7.17 -7.92
CA VAL A 144 2.81 -7.74 -6.58
C VAL A 144 2.48 -6.63 -5.59
N GLY A 145 1.38 -6.79 -4.84
CA GLY A 145 0.85 -5.78 -3.94
C GLY A 145 0.60 -6.32 -2.53
N CYS A 146 0.28 -5.42 -1.60
CA CYS A 146 0.05 -5.78 -0.20
C CYS A 146 -1.43 -6.08 0.08
N THR A 147 -1.70 -7.12 0.87
CA THR A 147 -3.06 -7.37 1.40
C THR A 147 -3.50 -6.26 2.36
N HIS A 148 -2.58 -5.70 3.16
CA HIS A 148 -2.94 -4.59 4.05
C HIS A 148 -3.29 -3.35 3.23
N TYR A 149 -4.44 -2.73 3.52
CA TYR A 149 -5.07 -1.64 2.76
C TYR A 149 -5.69 -2.02 1.42
N SER A 150 -5.57 -3.28 0.99
CA SER A 150 -6.40 -3.78 -0.11
C SER A 150 -7.77 -4.15 0.46
N ARG A 151 -8.78 -3.28 0.32
CA ARG A 151 -10.08 -3.42 1.01
C ARG A 151 -10.98 -4.46 0.36
N ASP A 152 -11.61 -5.32 1.16
CA ASP A 152 -12.65 -6.25 0.69
C ASP A 152 -14.00 -5.52 0.70
N PRO A 153 -14.63 -5.26 -0.46
CA PRO A 153 -15.87 -4.51 -0.53
C PRO A 153 -17.04 -5.22 0.18
N ARG A 154 -16.90 -6.49 0.55
CA ARG A 154 -17.91 -7.22 1.32
C ARG A 154 -17.97 -6.81 2.78
N ILE A 155 -16.90 -6.21 3.30
CA ILE A 155 -16.74 -5.87 4.71
C ILE A 155 -16.77 -4.34 4.84
N PRO A 156 -17.80 -3.75 5.47
CA PRO A 156 -17.89 -2.31 5.58
C PRO A 156 -16.79 -1.76 6.49
N TYR A 157 -16.14 -0.69 6.05
CA TYR A 157 -15.22 0.08 6.86
C TYR A 157 -16.02 1.00 7.80
N PRO A 158 -15.73 1.02 9.12
CA PRO A 158 -16.41 1.88 10.08
C PRO A 158 -16.39 3.36 9.67
N GLY A 159 -17.57 3.94 9.47
CA GLY A 159 -17.72 5.35 9.13
C GLY A 159 -17.47 5.70 7.65
N LEU A 160 -17.13 4.74 6.78
CA LEU A 160 -16.97 4.98 5.34
C LEU A 160 -17.81 4.03 4.47
N GLY A 161 -18.30 2.91 5.01
CA GLY A 161 -19.10 1.94 4.26
C GLY A 161 -18.24 0.95 3.48
N HIS A 162 -18.81 0.36 2.42
CA HIS A 162 -18.15 -0.65 1.59
C HIS A 162 -17.14 0.00 0.64
N LEU A 163 -15.89 -0.46 0.64
CA LEU A 163 -14.82 0.15 -0.17
C LEU A 163 -14.46 -0.78 -1.35
N ALA A 164 -15.06 -0.52 -2.52
CA ALA A 164 -14.75 -1.19 -3.76
C ALA A 164 -13.54 -0.56 -4.47
N HIS A 165 -12.87 -1.33 -5.35
CA HIS A 165 -11.75 -0.84 -6.16
C HIS A 165 -10.64 -0.13 -5.36
N HIS A 166 -10.19 -0.74 -4.26
CA HIS A 166 -9.22 -0.10 -3.34
C HIS A 166 -8.02 -1.01 -3.06
N PRO A 167 -7.10 -1.22 -4.03
CA PRO A 167 -5.84 -1.92 -3.80
C PRO A 167 -4.89 -1.07 -2.94
N SER A 168 -4.01 -1.72 -2.19
CA SER A 168 -3.02 -1.06 -1.33
C SER A 168 -1.98 -0.26 -2.11
N ASP A 169 -1.57 0.88 -1.57
CA ASP A 169 -0.45 1.67 -2.07
C ASP A 169 0.86 1.45 -1.27
N ILE A 170 0.84 0.69 -0.16
CA ILE A 170 1.99 0.61 0.76
C ILE A 170 3.28 0.21 0.04
N ILE A 171 3.15 -0.83 -0.79
CA ILE A 171 4.23 -1.37 -1.59
C ILE A 171 3.67 -2.06 -2.83
N GLN A 172 4.31 -1.84 -3.97
CA GLN A 172 3.92 -2.39 -5.27
C GLN A 172 5.19 -2.71 -6.07
N LEU A 173 5.32 -3.96 -6.54
CA LEU A 173 6.38 -4.39 -7.47
C LEU A 173 5.76 -4.71 -8.82
N GLY A 174 6.29 -4.12 -9.89
CA GLY A 174 5.81 -4.37 -11.24
C GLY A 174 6.81 -3.98 -12.31
N TRP A 175 6.40 -4.12 -13.57
CA TRP A 175 7.10 -3.49 -14.69
C TRP A 175 7.05 -1.97 -14.49
N THR A 176 8.17 -1.27 -14.71
CA THR A 176 8.24 0.16 -14.37
C THR A 176 7.17 0.97 -15.11
N ASP A 177 6.96 0.69 -16.40
CA ASP A 177 5.89 1.35 -17.18
C ASP A 177 4.47 0.99 -16.72
N ASP A 178 4.23 -0.23 -16.22
CA ASP A 178 2.92 -0.59 -15.66
C ASP A 178 2.64 0.23 -14.37
N LEU A 179 3.66 0.43 -13.53
CA LEU A 179 3.53 1.29 -12.36
C LEU A 179 3.39 2.77 -12.74
N ARG A 180 4.09 3.25 -13.79
CA ARG A 180 3.89 4.60 -14.32
C ARG A 180 2.46 4.81 -14.83
N ALA A 181 1.92 3.82 -15.55
CA ALA A 181 0.54 3.84 -16.03
C ALA A 181 -0.45 3.83 -14.85
N LEU A 182 -0.24 2.99 -13.83
CA LEU A 182 -1.06 2.95 -12.62
C LEU A 182 -1.10 4.32 -11.91
N TRP A 183 0.04 4.98 -11.78
CA TRP A 183 0.18 6.25 -11.06
C TRP A 183 0.09 7.49 -11.95
N SER A 184 -0.51 7.36 -13.13
CA SER A 184 -0.61 8.43 -14.14
C SER A 184 -1.73 9.43 -13.87
N ALA A 185 -2.58 9.19 -12.86
CA ALA A 185 -3.73 10.04 -12.57
C ALA A 185 -3.34 11.52 -12.45
N PRO A 186 -4.18 12.44 -12.95
CA PRO A 186 -3.95 13.86 -12.74
C PRO A 186 -4.06 14.18 -11.24
N LEU A 187 -3.39 15.26 -10.81
CA LEU A 187 -3.63 15.80 -9.48
C LEU A 187 -5.12 16.09 -9.36
N ALA A 188 -5.73 15.64 -8.27
CA ALA A 188 -7.13 15.90 -8.04
C ALA A 188 -7.34 17.40 -7.95
N LEU A 189 -8.31 17.90 -8.71
CA LEU A 189 -8.79 19.27 -8.57
C LEU A 189 -9.74 19.30 -7.38
N THR A 190 -10.05 20.52 -6.92
CA THR A 190 -10.97 20.75 -5.81
C THR A 190 -12.30 19.98 -5.90
N PRO A 191 -12.94 19.71 -7.07
CA PRO A 191 -14.21 18.97 -7.15
C PRO A 191 -14.16 17.50 -6.70
N GLU A 192 -13.08 16.76 -6.97
CA GLU A 192 -12.92 15.38 -6.46
C GLU A 192 -12.68 15.36 -4.94
N SER A 193 -12.07 16.43 -4.41
CA SER A 193 -11.82 16.61 -2.98
C SER A 193 -13.01 17.21 -2.21
N ARG A 194 -13.92 17.92 -2.89
CA ARG A 194 -15.10 18.61 -2.33
C ARG A 194 -16.41 18.12 -2.94
N TRP A 195 -16.59 16.80 -3.04
CA TRP A 195 -17.86 16.17 -3.41
C TRP A 195 -19.09 16.78 -2.67
N GLN A 196 -18.86 17.31 -1.47
CA GLN A 196 -19.80 18.09 -0.67
C GLN A 196 -20.58 19.17 -1.43
N GLU A 197 -19.94 19.89 -2.36
CA GLU A 197 -20.50 21.12 -2.91
C GLU A 197 -21.45 20.88 -4.10
N LEU A 198 -21.48 19.65 -4.66
CA LEU A 198 -22.18 19.40 -5.92
C LEU A 198 -23.38 18.46 -5.81
N GLU A 199 -23.29 17.26 -5.19
CA GLU A 199 -24.39 16.26 -5.32
C GLU A 199 -24.45 15.19 -4.21
N ALA A 200 -24.49 15.55 -2.92
CA ALA A 200 -24.70 14.55 -1.86
C ALA A 200 -26.20 14.43 -1.49
N PRO A 201 -26.88 13.28 -1.75
CA PRO A 201 -28.21 13.04 -1.21
C PRO A 201 -28.18 13.07 0.31
N ASP A 202 -29.19 13.72 0.89
CA ASP A 202 -29.31 14.20 2.28
C ASP A 202 -29.31 13.11 3.39
N THR A 203 -28.87 11.88 3.11
CA THR A 203 -29.19 10.73 3.98
C THR A 203 -28.02 10.01 4.64
N LYS A 204 -26.74 10.33 4.35
CA LYS A 204 -25.61 9.66 5.04
C LYS A 204 -24.43 10.59 5.34
N ARG A 205 -24.23 10.82 6.64
CA ARG A 205 -23.19 11.66 7.29
C ARG A 205 -21.73 11.30 6.91
N THR A 206 -21.49 10.15 6.28
CA THR A 206 -20.18 9.53 6.03
C THR A 206 -19.52 9.90 4.68
N TYR A 207 -20.27 10.49 3.74
CA TYR A 207 -19.77 10.83 2.38
C TYR A 207 -19.24 12.25 2.24
N ARG A 208 -19.07 12.95 3.35
CA ARG A 208 -18.81 14.39 3.35
C ARG A 208 -17.37 14.75 3.01
N TRP A 209 -16.42 13.84 2.85
CA TRP A 209 -15.02 14.23 3.04
C TRP A 209 -14.17 14.20 1.77
N PHE A 210 -14.44 13.26 0.86
CA PHE A 210 -13.73 13.07 -0.40
C PHE A 210 -14.63 12.24 -1.33
N ARG A 211 -14.57 12.45 -2.65
CA ARG A 211 -15.27 11.57 -3.61
C ARG A 211 -14.69 10.16 -3.58
N TYR A 212 -13.37 10.04 -3.45
CA TYR A 212 -12.65 8.77 -3.38
C TYR A 212 -11.54 8.84 -2.32
N LEU A 213 -11.14 7.68 -1.77
CA LEU A 213 -9.86 7.58 -1.07
C LEU A 213 -8.69 7.67 -2.06
N PRO A 214 -7.49 8.07 -1.61
CA PRO A 214 -6.34 8.22 -2.50
C PRO A 214 -6.05 6.98 -3.35
N GLU A 215 -6.07 5.80 -2.75
CA GLU A 215 -5.81 4.53 -3.42
C GLU A 215 -6.89 4.17 -4.43
N GLN A 216 -8.16 4.45 -4.09
CA GLN A 216 -9.30 4.23 -4.96
C GLN A 216 -9.28 5.19 -6.16
N TYR A 217 -8.89 6.46 -5.95
CA TYR A 217 -8.74 7.45 -7.01
C TYR A 217 -7.71 7.01 -8.06
N VAL A 218 -6.52 6.60 -7.60
CA VAL A 218 -5.44 6.10 -8.47
C VAL A 218 -5.92 4.87 -9.25
N TRP A 219 -6.54 3.91 -8.56
CA TRP A 219 -6.95 2.67 -9.20
C TRP A 219 -8.11 2.83 -10.19
N LEU A 220 -9.14 3.60 -9.83
CA LEU A 220 -10.27 3.89 -10.73
C LEU A 220 -9.80 4.69 -11.96
N HIS A 221 -8.87 5.64 -11.78
CA HIS A 221 -8.30 6.36 -12.92
C HIS A 221 -7.62 5.39 -13.89
N PHE A 222 -6.77 4.50 -13.38
CA PHE A 222 -6.10 3.48 -14.20
C PHE A 222 -7.11 2.57 -14.92
N LEU A 223 -8.09 2.00 -14.20
CA LEU A 223 -9.09 1.13 -14.82
C LEU A 223 -9.87 1.84 -15.92
N ARG A 224 -10.23 3.12 -15.72
CA ARG A 224 -10.96 3.94 -16.70
C ARG A 224 -10.15 4.27 -17.96
N GLN A 225 -8.83 4.05 -17.97
CA GLN A 225 -8.03 4.10 -19.19
C GLN A 225 -8.21 2.85 -20.08
N HIS A 226 -8.75 1.77 -19.52
CA HIS A 226 -8.83 0.46 -20.19
C HIS A 226 -10.25 -0.08 -20.36
N THR A 227 -11.18 0.33 -19.49
CA THR A 227 -12.57 -0.15 -19.50
C THR A 227 -13.50 0.83 -18.81
N THR A 228 -14.80 0.73 -19.10
CA THR A 228 -15.83 1.44 -18.34
C THR A 228 -15.94 0.83 -16.93
N VAL A 229 -15.88 1.67 -15.91
CA VAL A 229 -16.07 1.28 -14.50
C VAL A 229 -17.04 2.25 -13.82
N GLU A 230 -18.16 1.71 -13.36
CA GLU A 230 -19.15 2.42 -12.56
C GLU A 230 -18.74 2.39 -11.10
N CYS A 231 -18.37 3.55 -10.57
CA CYS A 231 -18.05 3.75 -9.16
C CYS A 231 -17.99 5.26 -8.93
N ASP A 232 -19.12 5.84 -8.52
CA ASP A 232 -19.25 7.29 -8.50
C ASP A 232 -18.65 7.94 -7.26
N HIS A 233 -18.60 7.22 -6.15
CA HIS A 233 -18.09 7.73 -4.88
C HIS A 233 -17.53 6.60 -4.02
N ILE A 234 -16.88 6.98 -2.92
CA ILE A 234 -16.08 6.16 -2.03
C ILE A 234 -16.72 4.84 -1.59
N SER A 235 -18.04 4.84 -1.38
CA SER A 235 -18.81 3.66 -1.00
C SER A 235 -19.94 3.32 -1.96
N HIS A 236 -19.80 3.72 -3.23
CA HIS A 236 -20.74 3.34 -4.27
C HIS A 236 -20.88 1.82 -4.28
N MET A 237 -22.11 1.32 -4.33
CA MET A 237 -22.41 -0.11 -4.43
C MET A 237 -23.55 -0.34 -5.42
N HIS A 238 -23.30 -1.15 -6.44
CA HIS A 238 -24.33 -1.67 -7.36
C HIS A 238 -24.27 -3.21 -7.41
N PRO A 239 -25.33 -3.88 -7.91
CA PRO A 239 -25.27 -5.31 -8.20
C PRO A 239 -24.13 -5.58 -9.20
N GLY A 240 -23.09 -6.28 -8.76
CA GLY A 240 -21.92 -6.62 -9.60
C GLY A 240 -20.58 -6.03 -9.12
N ILE A 241 -20.58 -4.91 -8.40
CA ILE A 241 -19.33 -4.18 -8.06
C ILE A 241 -18.31 -5.03 -7.28
N VAL A 242 -18.79 -5.95 -6.45
CA VAL A 242 -17.94 -6.87 -5.67
C VAL A 242 -17.22 -7.84 -6.60
N GLU A 243 -17.93 -8.40 -7.58
CA GLU A 243 -17.35 -9.32 -8.56
C GLU A 243 -16.41 -8.60 -9.51
N GLU A 244 -16.76 -7.40 -9.95
CA GLU A 244 -15.88 -6.55 -10.75
C GLU A 244 -14.59 -6.19 -10.00
N THR A 245 -14.71 -5.72 -8.76
CA THR A 245 -13.55 -5.44 -7.90
C THR A 245 -12.64 -6.66 -7.79
N ASP A 246 -13.22 -7.84 -7.52
CA ASP A 246 -12.50 -9.11 -7.44
C ASP A 246 -11.76 -9.44 -8.74
N ARG A 247 -12.45 -9.32 -9.90
CA ARG A 247 -11.87 -9.62 -11.22
C ARG A 247 -10.75 -8.65 -11.58
N TYR A 248 -10.92 -7.35 -11.35
CA TYR A 248 -9.90 -6.35 -11.62
C TYR A 248 -8.69 -6.49 -10.67
N ILE A 249 -8.92 -6.71 -9.37
CA ILE A 249 -7.81 -6.94 -8.42
C ILE A 249 -7.08 -8.22 -8.78
N ALA A 250 -7.77 -9.34 -8.98
CA ALA A 250 -7.12 -10.61 -9.28
C ALA A 250 -6.47 -10.60 -10.66
N GLY A 251 -7.02 -9.86 -11.64
CA GLY A 251 -6.46 -9.72 -12.98
C GLY A 251 -5.17 -8.90 -13.03
N ASN A 252 -5.01 -7.91 -12.15
CA ASN A 252 -3.90 -6.95 -12.22
C ASN A 252 -2.92 -7.03 -11.05
N PHE A 253 -3.30 -7.64 -9.92
CA PHE A 253 -2.46 -7.73 -8.73
C PHE A 253 -2.27 -9.17 -8.27
N VAL A 254 -1.08 -9.45 -7.71
CA VAL A 254 -0.83 -10.56 -6.79
C VAL A 254 -0.77 -10.00 -5.38
N LEU A 255 -1.86 -10.13 -4.61
CA LEU A 255 -1.88 -9.64 -3.24
C LEU A 255 -1.14 -10.60 -2.31
N GLN A 256 -0.19 -10.11 -1.54
CA GLN A 256 0.57 -10.89 -0.56
C GLN A 256 0.56 -10.19 0.80
N THR A 257 0.67 -10.97 1.87
CA THR A 257 0.81 -10.41 3.23
C THR A 257 2.16 -9.70 3.40
N PRO A 258 2.30 -8.73 4.33
CA PRO A 258 3.59 -8.09 4.58
C PRO A 258 4.74 -9.09 4.85
N HIS A 259 4.44 -10.19 5.55
CA HIS A 259 5.41 -11.24 5.81
C HIS A 259 5.86 -11.98 4.53
N GLN A 260 4.93 -12.24 3.59
CA GLN A 260 5.25 -12.86 2.30
C GLN A 260 6.06 -11.90 1.41
N LEU A 261 5.76 -10.60 1.47
CA LEU A 261 6.51 -9.55 0.79
C LEU A 261 7.90 -9.30 1.41
N GLY A 262 8.09 -9.65 2.68
CA GLY A 262 9.32 -9.35 3.39
C GLY A 262 9.40 -7.91 3.89
N VAL A 263 8.27 -7.29 4.23
CA VAL A 263 8.21 -5.88 4.68
C VAL A 263 7.61 -5.71 6.07
N VAL A 264 8.08 -4.67 6.77
CA VAL A 264 7.65 -4.27 8.11
C VAL A 264 7.31 -2.79 8.10
N PRO A 265 6.03 -2.42 8.28
CA PRO A 265 5.68 -1.01 8.40
C PRO A 265 6.15 -0.44 9.74
N LEU A 266 6.85 0.69 9.70
CA LEU A 266 7.49 1.31 10.87
C LEU A 266 6.63 2.31 11.62
N LYS A 267 5.57 2.82 10.99
CA LYS A 267 4.67 3.78 11.64
C LYS A 267 3.92 3.09 12.80
N PRO A 268 4.10 3.56 14.06
CA PRO A 268 3.42 2.96 15.20
C PRO A 268 1.90 3.02 15.04
N GLY A 269 1.23 1.92 15.41
CA GLY A 269 -0.24 1.86 15.34
C GLY A 269 -0.80 1.73 13.93
N LEU A 270 0.02 1.63 12.88
CA LEU A 270 -0.44 1.44 11.51
C LEU A 270 -1.39 0.22 11.48
N LEU A 271 -0.91 -0.97 11.87
CA LEU A 271 -1.72 -2.19 11.85
C LEU A 271 -3.02 -2.14 12.69
N LYS A 272 -3.06 -1.38 13.79
CA LYS A 272 -4.25 -1.28 14.65
C LYS A 272 -5.28 -0.27 14.10
N ARG A 273 -4.81 0.79 13.45
CA ARG A 273 -5.66 1.86 12.91
C ARG A 273 -6.30 1.50 11.58
N PHE A 274 -5.75 0.53 10.85
CA PHE A 274 -6.21 0.17 9.50
C PHE A 274 -7.15 -1.02 9.42
N LEU A 275 -7.59 -1.58 10.55
CA LEU A 275 -8.65 -2.61 10.60
C LEU A 275 -8.39 -3.74 9.57
N PRO A 276 -7.31 -4.53 9.73
CA PRO A 276 -6.90 -5.54 8.76
C PRO A 276 -8.00 -6.56 8.45
N GLU A 277 -8.98 -6.73 9.33
CA GLU A 277 -10.19 -7.53 9.13
C GLU A 277 -11.09 -7.02 7.98
N THR A 278 -10.95 -5.77 7.55
CA THR A 278 -11.65 -5.18 6.39
C THR A 278 -10.88 -5.32 5.09
N CYS A 279 -9.72 -5.98 5.12
CA CYS A 279 -8.85 -6.15 3.95
C CYS A 279 -8.97 -7.57 3.37
N TYR A 280 -8.64 -7.71 2.09
CA TYR A 280 -8.43 -9.01 1.48
C TYR A 280 -7.37 -9.81 2.25
N THR A 281 -7.62 -11.09 2.42
CA THR A 281 -6.59 -12.06 2.80
C THR A 281 -5.94 -12.65 1.55
N TYR A 282 -4.70 -13.14 1.68
CA TYR A 282 -4.05 -13.89 0.59
C TYR A 282 -4.88 -15.09 0.14
N ARG A 283 -5.57 -15.77 1.08
CA ARG A 283 -6.44 -16.90 0.77
C ARG A 283 -7.63 -16.49 -0.09
N GLN A 284 -8.29 -15.37 0.23
CA GLN A 284 -9.38 -14.85 -0.59
C GLN A 284 -8.89 -14.49 -1.99
N TRP A 285 -7.75 -13.81 -2.09
CA TRP A 285 -7.15 -13.49 -3.38
C TRP A 285 -6.87 -14.75 -4.23
N LEU A 286 -6.28 -15.80 -3.63
CA LEU A 286 -6.05 -17.08 -4.32
C LEU A 286 -7.35 -17.74 -4.82
N GLN A 287 -8.42 -17.67 -4.02
CA GLN A 287 -9.72 -18.19 -4.41
C GLN A 287 -10.30 -17.41 -5.58
N THR A 288 -10.24 -16.07 -5.54
CA THR A 288 -10.69 -15.21 -6.64
C THR A 288 -9.88 -15.46 -7.90
N TYR A 289 -8.54 -15.47 -7.81
CA TYR A 289 -7.63 -15.83 -8.90
C TYR A 289 -7.99 -17.20 -9.51
N GLY A 290 -8.14 -18.23 -8.67
CA GLY A 290 -8.51 -19.57 -9.13
C GLY A 290 -9.87 -19.65 -9.83
N ARG A 291 -10.83 -18.76 -9.51
CA ARG A 291 -12.10 -18.66 -10.22
C ARG A 291 -11.94 -17.99 -11.59
N ILE A 292 -11.15 -16.92 -11.67
CA ILE A 292 -10.99 -16.14 -12.92
C ILE A 292 -10.08 -16.83 -13.94
N SER A 293 -9.05 -17.56 -13.49
CA SER A 293 -8.08 -18.22 -14.37
C SER A 293 -8.56 -19.58 -14.88
N ARG A 294 -9.77 -20.04 -14.49
CA ARG A 294 -10.37 -21.30 -14.93
C ARG A 294 -11.62 -21.07 -15.79
N ARG A 295 -11.58 -21.44 -17.07
CA ARG A 295 -12.73 -22.16 -17.65
C ARG A 295 -12.73 -23.57 -17.01
N GLY A 296 -13.49 -23.77 -15.93
CA GLY A 296 -13.73 -25.09 -15.32
C GLY A 296 -12.74 -25.60 -14.23
N SER A 297 -13.31 -25.84 -13.04
CA SER A 297 -12.92 -26.79 -11.97
C SER A 297 -11.47 -26.86 -11.43
N PHE A 298 -10.99 -25.85 -10.66
CA PHE A 298 -9.79 -26.01 -9.80
C PHE A 298 -10.11 -26.92 -8.61
N SER A 299 -9.71 -28.19 -8.69
CA SER A 299 -9.53 -29.02 -7.49
C SER A 299 -8.50 -28.35 -6.59
N MET A 300 -8.92 -27.98 -5.39
CA MET A 300 -8.09 -27.33 -4.38
C MET A 300 -6.80 -28.11 -4.13
N LEU A 301 -5.67 -27.56 -4.55
CA LEU A 301 -4.39 -27.75 -3.86
C LEU A 301 -4.13 -26.47 -3.08
N VAL A 302 -4.89 -26.27 -2.02
CA VAL A 302 -4.50 -25.39 -0.92
C VAL A 302 -3.71 -26.28 0.02
N PRO A 303 -2.39 -26.06 0.22
CA PRO A 303 -1.69 -26.77 1.28
C PRO A 303 -2.35 -26.40 2.61
N ASP A 304 -2.85 -27.42 3.30
CA ASP A 304 -3.41 -27.31 4.64
C ASP A 304 -2.39 -26.62 5.56
N LEU A 305 -2.75 -25.45 6.11
CA LEU A 305 -1.90 -24.74 7.08
C LEU A 305 -2.65 -24.51 8.39
N PRO A 306 -2.64 -25.48 9.32
CA PRO A 306 -3.08 -25.32 10.71
C PRO A 306 -2.26 -24.28 11.53
N LYS A 307 -1.35 -23.51 10.93
CA LYS A 307 -0.39 -22.67 11.67
C LYS A 307 -0.88 -21.24 11.97
N TYR A 308 -1.99 -20.75 11.43
CA TYR A 308 -2.39 -19.34 11.62
C TYR A 308 -2.95 -19.01 13.03
N ARG A 309 -3.60 -19.96 13.73
CA ARG A 309 -4.16 -19.70 15.08
C ARG A 309 -3.09 -19.61 16.18
N ASN A 310 -1.98 -20.33 16.05
CA ASN A 310 -0.87 -20.27 17.01
C ASN A 310 -0.03 -18.99 16.83
N TRP A 311 -0.01 -18.40 15.63
CA TRP A 311 0.79 -17.20 15.34
C TRP A 311 0.17 -15.90 15.81
N MET A 312 -1.17 -15.74 15.78
CA MET A 312 -1.81 -14.59 16.44
C MET A 312 -1.57 -14.60 17.95
N ARG A 313 -1.46 -15.79 18.56
CA ARG A 313 -1.06 -15.94 19.97
C ARG A 313 0.41 -15.57 20.19
N LEU A 314 1.31 -15.91 19.26
CA LEU A 314 2.73 -15.54 19.33
C LEU A 314 2.96 -14.03 19.18
N LEU A 315 2.31 -13.38 18.21
CA LEU A 315 2.38 -11.91 18.04
C LEU A 315 1.74 -11.16 19.21
N ALA A 316 0.65 -11.69 19.78
CA ALA A 316 0.06 -11.16 21.01
C ALA A 316 0.92 -11.42 22.26
N TRP A 317 1.79 -12.44 22.24
CA TRP A 317 2.71 -12.75 23.34
C TRP A 317 4.00 -11.90 23.26
N GLU A 318 4.61 -11.79 22.07
CA GLU A 318 5.78 -10.93 21.85
C GLU A 318 5.47 -9.45 22.04
N GLY A 319 4.29 -9.00 21.58
CA GLY A 319 3.80 -7.64 21.81
C GLY A 319 3.58 -7.31 23.29
N ARG A 320 3.06 -8.27 24.08
CA ARG A 320 2.88 -8.11 25.54
C ARG A 320 4.20 -8.13 26.31
N ASN A 321 5.17 -8.95 25.90
CA ASN A 321 6.47 -9.05 26.56
C ASN A 321 7.41 -7.87 26.27
N ARG A 322 7.35 -7.29 25.06
CA ARG A 322 8.06 -6.02 24.76
C ARG A 322 7.48 -4.82 25.50
N PHE A 323 6.16 -4.78 25.71
CA PHE A 323 5.54 -3.71 26.51
C PHE A 323 5.88 -3.81 28.00
N ARG A 324 5.96 -5.03 28.56
CA ARG A 324 6.38 -5.24 29.96
C ARG A 324 7.85 -4.86 30.20
N SER A 325 8.75 -5.18 29.26
CA SER A 325 10.17 -4.82 29.39
C SER A 325 10.43 -3.33 29.23
N LEU A 326 9.65 -2.64 28.38
CA LEU A 326 9.73 -1.19 28.21
C LEU A 326 9.12 -0.44 29.40
N ARG A 327 7.95 -0.86 29.89
CA ARG A 327 7.31 -0.30 31.10
C ARG A 327 8.18 -0.48 32.34
N GLY A 328 8.79 -1.66 32.53
CA GLY A 328 9.71 -1.91 33.64
C GLY A 328 11.03 -1.13 33.55
N ARG A 329 11.45 -0.67 32.37
CA ARG A 329 12.60 0.23 32.21
C ARG A 329 12.23 1.70 32.47
N ILE A 330 11.01 2.10 32.09
CA ILE A 330 10.47 3.43 32.36
C ILE A 330 10.18 3.63 33.86
N GLU A 331 9.56 2.65 34.53
CA GLU A 331 9.26 2.71 35.98
C GLU A 331 10.55 2.79 36.83
N ARG A 332 11.63 2.11 36.41
CA ARG A 332 12.95 2.21 37.06
C ARG A 332 13.70 3.52 36.78
N ARG A 333 13.47 4.16 35.63
CA ARG A 333 14.05 5.48 35.31
C ARG A 333 13.31 6.63 35.98
N LEU A 334 12.03 6.44 36.31
CA LEU A 334 11.18 7.46 36.93
C LEU A 334 11.06 7.34 38.46
N GLY A 335 11.76 6.39 39.09
CA GLY A 335 11.76 6.25 40.56
C GLY A 335 10.41 5.89 41.18
N ILE A 336 9.46 5.37 40.39
CA ILE A 336 8.13 5.01 40.88
C ILE A 336 8.21 3.58 41.44
N ALA A 337 8.55 3.46 42.72
CA ALA A 337 8.41 2.21 43.46
C ALA A 337 6.90 1.91 43.66
N ARG A 338 6.49 0.67 43.36
CA ARG A 338 5.11 0.23 43.58
C ARG A 338 4.89 -0.06 45.06
N GLY A 339 3.91 0.63 45.66
CA GLY A 339 3.14 0.12 46.79
C GLY A 339 2.06 -0.85 46.30
#